data_AF-A0A382IQN7-F1
#
_entry.id   AF-A0A382IQN7-F1
#
_cell.length_a   1.000
_cell.length_b   1.000
_cell.length_c   1.000
_cell.angle_alpha   90.00
_cell.angle_beta   90.00
_cell.angle_gamma   90.00
#
_symmetry.space_group_name_H-M   'P 1'
#
loop_
_entity.id
_entity.type
_entity.pdbx_description
1 polymer ?
#
loop_
_entity_poly.entity_id
_entity_poly.type
_entity_poly.pdbx_seq_one_letter_code
_entity_poly.pdbx_strand_id
1 'polypeptide(L)'
;FHRRRLQGDLPEVDEDDDATQFAQVRQHLTRAGFEQYEISNFSRPGHRCAHNWDCWTGGEYLGIGLSSHSFVEGERWWNLSDLDRYCQALQGGVSPRSGSEAIGPRKKREERIWLGLRTCEGVELEAGELAAMQSSTQMGILLSSGRLTLERQRLRLVGENFAIADAVAATLIETLERDVAVAGCP
;
A
#
# COMPACT_ATOMS: atom_id res chain seq x y z
N PHE A 1 -3.57 -1.18 -22.72
CA PHE A 1 -3.73 -2.55 -22.18
C PHE A 1 -5.18 -2.88 -21.84
N HIS A 2 -5.89 -2.16 -20.95
CA HIS A 2 -7.29 -2.46 -20.60
C HIS A 2 -8.25 -2.63 -21.80
N ARG A 3 -8.22 -1.70 -22.77
CA ARG A 3 -9.03 -1.80 -24.00
C ARG A 3 -8.72 -3.06 -24.82
N ARG A 4 -7.44 -3.42 -24.94
CA ARG A 4 -6.99 -4.62 -25.65
C ARG A 4 -7.41 -5.90 -24.92
N ARG A 5 -7.37 -5.91 -23.57
CA ARG A 5 -7.90 -7.02 -22.77
C ARG A 5 -9.39 -7.24 -23.01
N LEU A 6 -10.19 -6.16 -22.98
CA LEU A 6 -11.63 -6.23 -23.27
C LEU A 6 -11.93 -6.71 -24.70
N GLN A 7 -11.00 -6.49 -25.63
CA GLN A 7 -11.09 -6.93 -27.01
C GLN A 7 -10.58 -8.36 -27.24
N GLY A 8 -10.01 -9.02 -26.21
CA GLY A 8 -9.41 -10.36 -26.33
C GLY A 8 -8.00 -10.37 -26.94
N ASP A 9 -7.45 -9.21 -27.30
CA ASP A 9 -6.14 -9.05 -27.97
C ASP A 9 -4.94 -9.08 -27.01
N LEU A 10 -5.20 -9.45 -25.76
CA LEU A 10 -4.21 -9.59 -24.70
C LEU A 10 -4.68 -10.72 -23.77
N PRO A 11 -4.10 -11.93 -23.88
CA PRO A 11 -4.44 -13.02 -22.98
C PRO A 11 -4.05 -12.67 -21.55
N GLU A 12 -4.86 -13.08 -20.59
CA GLU A 12 -4.49 -12.99 -19.17
C GLU A 12 -3.42 -14.03 -18.85
N VAL A 13 -2.47 -13.64 -18.00
CA VAL A 13 -1.49 -14.58 -17.44
C VAL A 13 -2.19 -15.31 -16.30
N ASP A 14 -1.99 -16.63 -16.22
CA ASP A 14 -2.49 -17.43 -15.11
C ASP A 14 -1.84 -16.98 -13.79
N GLU A 15 -2.59 -17.02 -12.68
CA GLU A 15 -2.09 -16.53 -11.38
C GLU A 15 -0.87 -17.32 -10.89
N ASP A 16 -0.80 -18.64 -11.16
CA ASP A 16 0.34 -19.47 -10.78
C ASP A 16 1.58 -19.13 -11.64
N ASP A 17 1.37 -18.81 -12.91
CA ASP A 17 2.43 -18.36 -13.81
C ASP A 17 2.98 -16.98 -13.40
N ASP A 18 2.10 -16.04 -13.05
CA ASP A 18 2.50 -14.71 -12.55
C ASP A 18 3.32 -14.82 -11.25
N ALA A 19 2.83 -15.62 -10.29
CA ALA A 19 3.53 -15.87 -9.03
C ALA A 19 4.92 -16.51 -9.26
N THR A 20 5.00 -17.46 -10.19
CA THR A 20 6.26 -18.13 -10.57
C THR A 20 7.24 -17.13 -11.19
N GLN A 21 6.77 -16.30 -12.13
CA GLN A 21 7.61 -15.28 -12.78
C GLN A 21 8.10 -14.23 -11.78
N PHE A 22 7.23 -13.78 -10.87
CA PHE A 22 7.61 -12.81 -9.83
C PHE A 22 8.68 -13.38 -8.89
N ALA A 23 8.53 -14.65 -8.48
CA ALA A 23 9.54 -15.34 -7.66
C ALA A 23 10.90 -15.43 -8.38
N GLN A 24 10.90 -15.68 -9.71
CA GLN A 24 12.13 -15.68 -10.51
C GLN A 24 12.78 -14.29 -10.59
N VAL A 25 11.99 -13.24 -10.83
CA VAL A 25 12.48 -11.85 -10.84
C VAL A 25 13.14 -11.50 -9.51
N ARG A 26 12.46 -11.77 -8.39
CA ARG A 26 12.99 -11.52 -7.05
C ARG A 26 14.29 -12.27 -6.79
N GLN A 27 14.34 -13.57 -7.13
CA GLN A 27 15.54 -14.37 -6.96
C GLN A 27 16.71 -13.80 -7.78
N HIS A 28 16.46 -13.42 -9.03
CA HIS A 28 17.48 -12.88 -9.92
C HIS A 28 18.03 -11.54 -9.41
N LEU A 29 17.13 -10.62 -9.03
CA LEU A 29 17.51 -9.30 -8.52
C LEU A 29 18.23 -9.39 -7.18
N THR A 30 17.78 -10.27 -6.28
CA THR A 30 18.46 -10.51 -4.99
C THR A 30 19.88 -11.01 -5.20
N ARG A 31 20.09 -11.97 -6.12
CA ARG A 31 21.44 -12.45 -6.49
C ARG A 31 22.32 -11.35 -7.11
N ALA A 32 21.71 -10.36 -7.77
CA ALA A 32 22.42 -9.21 -8.33
C ALA A 32 22.69 -8.09 -7.30
N GLY A 33 22.30 -8.28 -6.04
CA GLY A 33 22.53 -7.34 -4.93
C GLY A 33 21.48 -6.24 -4.83
N PHE A 34 20.26 -6.47 -5.34
CA PHE A 34 19.12 -5.61 -5.10
C PHE A 34 18.29 -6.10 -3.92
N GLU A 35 17.71 -5.17 -3.19
CA GLU A 35 16.78 -5.42 -2.09
C GLU A 35 15.37 -5.04 -2.53
N GLN A 36 14.41 -5.93 -2.29
CA GLN A 36 13.00 -5.61 -2.41
C GLN A 36 12.59 -4.74 -1.22
N TYR A 37 12.44 -3.43 -1.44
CA TYR A 37 12.11 -2.51 -0.36
C TYR A 37 10.60 -2.30 -0.19
N GLU A 38 9.82 -2.64 -1.22
CA GLU A 38 8.35 -2.71 -1.19
C GLU A 38 7.81 -3.72 -2.21
N ILE A 39 6.52 -4.02 -2.13
CA ILE A 39 5.83 -5.12 -2.84
C ILE A 39 6.14 -5.22 -4.34
N SER A 40 6.46 -4.11 -5.01
CA SER A 40 6.65 -4.01 -6.46
C SER A 40 8.02 -3.50 -6.90
N ASN A 41 8.85 -2.93 -6.01
CA ASN A 41 10.15 -2.35 -6.40
C ASN A 41 11.37 -2.89 -5.65
N PHE A 42 12.48 -2.76 -6.36
CA PHE A 42 13.81 -3.20 -5.95
C PHE A 42 14.82 -2.07 -6.14
N SER A 43 15.82 -2.00 -5.27
CA SER A 43 16.94 -1.06 -5.43
C SER A 43 18.22 -1.65 -4.87
N ARG A 44 19.38 -1.12 -5.27
CA ARG A 44 20.61 -1.37 -4.53
C ARG A 44 20.52 -0.70 -3.15
N PRO A 45 21.21 -1.22 -2.12
CA PRO A 45 21.27 -0.57 -0.81
C PRO A 45 21.65 0.92 -0.95
N GLY A 46 20.90 1.81 -0.31
CA GLY A 46 21.10 3.26 -0.40
C GLY A 46 20.53 3.96 -1.65
N HIS A 47 19.89 3.22 -2.57
CA HIS A 47 19.34 3.75 -3.82
C HIS A 47 17.81 3.59 -3.93
N ARG A 48 17.09 3.51 -2.81
CA ARG A 48 15.62 3.52 -2.81
C ARG A 48 15.12 4.82 -3.43
N CYS A 49 14.08 4.75 -4.27
CA CYS A 49 13.47 5.95 -4.83
C CYS A 49 12.78 6.74 -3.71
N ALA A 50 13.28 7.95 -3.41
CA ALA A 50 12.76 8.79 -2.33
C ALA A 50 11.26 9.09 -2.51
N HIS A 51 10.84 9.53 -3.70
CA HIS A 51 9.44 9.86 -3.96
C HIS A 51 8.50 8.65 -3.80
N ASN A 52 8.90 7.48 -4.33
CA ASN A 52 8.12 6.26 -4.16
C ASN A 52 8.01 5.89 -2.67
N TRP A 53 9.14 5.95 -1.96
CA TRP A 53 9.20 5.65 -0.54
C TRP A 53 8.33 6.59 0.31
N ASP A 54 8.33 7.89 0.00
CA ASP A 54 7.48 8.87 0.68
C ASP A 54 5.99 8.54 0.47
N CYS A 55 5.58 8.15 -0.74
CA CYS A 55 4.20 7.70 -0.98
C CYS A 55 3.84 6.45 -0.16
N TRP A 56 4.73 5.46 -0.06
CA TRP A 56 4.53 4.24 0.72
C TRP A 56 4.54 4.46 2.24
N THR A 57 5.19 5.52 2.71
CA THR A 57 5.26 5.86 4.14
C THR A 57 4.21 6.89 4.58
N GLY A 58 3.30 7.27 3.67
CA GLY A 58 2.21 8.21 3.95
C GLY A 58 2.64 9.68 3.94
N GLY A 59 3.75 9.99 3.29
CA GLY A 59 4.22 11.35 3.05
C GLY A 59 3.30 12.16 2.14
N GLU A 60 3.43 13.47 2.23
CA GLU A 60 2.69 14.41 1.37
C GLU A 60 3.30 14.48 -0.02
N TYR A 61 2.47 14.66 -1.04
CA TYR A 61 2.90 14.74 -2.42
C TYR A 61 1.98 15.60 -3.27
N LEU A 62 2.55 16.24 -4.28
CA LEU A 62 1.82 16.99 -5.29
C LEU A 62 1.87 16.25 -6.63
N GLY A 63 0.72 15.78 -7.10
CA GLY A 63 0.59 15.21 -8.43
C GLY A 63 0.28 16.28 -9.45
N ILE A 64 1.11 16.38 -10.48
CA ILE A 64 0.97 17.33 -11.57
C ILE A 64 0.55 16.57 -12.83
N GLY A 65 -0.41 17.12 -13.58
CA GLY A 65 -0.86 16.56 -14.86
C GLY A 65 -2.28 16.00 -14.84
N LEU A 66 -2.67 15.44 -15.98
CA LEU A 66 -3.96 14.75 -16.16
C LEU A 66 -4.04 13.54 -15.22
N SER A 67 -5.21 13.32 -14.60
CA SER A 67 -5.49 12.20 -13.69
C SER A 67 -4.57 12.10 -12.45
N SER A 68 -3.71 13.09 -12.22
CA SER A 68 -2.79 13.07 -11.09
C SER A 68 -3.53 13.22 -9.77
N HIS A 69 -3.03 12.58 -8.73
CA HIS A 69 -3.51 12.73 -7.36
C HIS A 69 -2.48 13.48 -6.54
N SER A 70 -2.93 14.24 -5.56
CA SER A 70 -2.09 14.92 -4.58
C SER A 70 -2.62 14.65 -3.18
N PHE A 71 -1.75 14.71 -2.18
CA PHE A 71 -2.09 14.60 -0.78
C PHE A 71 -1.27 15.58 0.04
N VAL A 72 -1.92 16.58 0.65
CA VAL A 72 -1.28 17.63 1.45
C VAL A 72 -2.20 18.00 2.60
N GLU A 73 -1.66 18.17 3.80
CA GLU A 73 -2.36 18.60 5.02
C GLU A 73 -3.62 17.78 5.36
N GLY A 74 -3.63 16.49 4.99
CA GLY A 74 -4.77 15.61 5.21
C GLY A 74 -5.88 15.70 4.16
N GLU A 75 -5.74 16.50 3.10
CA GLU A 75 -6.63 16.51 1.95
C GLU A 75 -5.99 15.75 0.77
N ARG A 76 -6.72 14.82 0.18
CA ARG A 76 -6.36 14.18 -1.09
C ARG A 76 -7.25 14.72 -2.20
N TRP A 77 -6.67 15.20 -3.29
CA TRP A 77 -7.44 15.64 -4.46
C TRP A 77 -6.89 15.05 -5.75
N TRP A 78 -7.71 15.07 -6.79
CA TRP A 78 -7.33 14.55 -8.10
C TRP A 78 -7.73 15.50 -9.23
N ASN A 79 -6.91 15.53 -10.26
CA ASN A 79 -7.17 16.28 -11.47
C ASN A 79 -8.15 15.55 -12.39
N LEU A 80 -8.75 16.30 -13.32
CA LEU A 80 -9.58 15.76 -14.40
C LEU A 80 -8.85 14.60 -15.09
N SER A 81 -9.62 13.56 -15.45
CA SER A 81 -9.12 12.40 -16.21
C SER A 81 -9.39 12.52 -17.71
N ASP A 82 -10.27 13.44 -18.10
CA ASP A 82 -10.56 13.76 -19.49
C ASP A 82 -9.55 14.78 -20.03
N LEU A 83 -8.83 14.40 -21.09
CA LEU A 83 -7.74 15.20 -21.65
C LEU A 83 -8.22 16.54 -22.18
N ASP A 84 -9.35 16.57 -22.89
CA ASP A 84 -9.87 17.78 -23.52
C ASP A 84 -10.31 18.79 -22.45
N ARG A 85 -11.06 18.33 -21.44
CA ARG A 85 -11.48 19.17 -20.30
C ARG A 85 -10.30 19.66 -19.49
N TYR A 86 -9.29 18.82 -19.28
CA TYR A 86 -8.07 19.22 -18.57
C TYR A 86 -7.32 20.32 -19.32
N CYS A 87 -7.11 20.16 -20.63
CA CYS A 87 -6.47 21.19 -21.47
C CYS A 87 -7.27 22.49 -21.49
N GLN A 88 -8.60 22.41 -21.62
CA GLN A 88 -9.47 23.58 -21.58
C GLN A 88 -9.39 24.32 -20.24
N ALA A 89 -9.39 23.60 -19.11
CA ALA A 89 -9.23 24.19 -17.79
C ALA A 89 -7.91 24.96 -17.66
N LEU A 90 -6.80 24.35 -18.09
CA LEU A 90 -5.49 24.99 -18.06
C LEU A 90 -5.41 26.23 -18.97
N GLN A 91 -5.92 26.14 -20.21
CA GLN A 91 -5.95 27.28 -21.14
C GLN A 91 -6.83 28.43 -20.62
N GLY A 92 -7.89 28.12 -19.89
CA GLY A 92 -8.76 29.09 -19.24
C GLY A 92 -8.23 29.65 -17.91
N GLY A 93 -7.08 29.20 -17.42
CA GLY A 93 -6.54 29.60 -16.12
C GLY A 93 -7.35 29.10 -14.91
N VAL A 94 -8.14 28.05 -15.09
CA VAL A 94 -8.98 27.44 -14.05
C VAL A 94 -8.28 26.20 -13.49
N SER A 95 -8.47 25.95 -12.20
CA SER A 95 -7.95 24.75 -11.53
C SER A 95 -8.46 23.46 -12.21
N PRO A 96 -7.59 22.50 -12.55
CA PRO A 96 -8.01 21.23 -13.14
C PRO A 96 -8.47 20.20 -12.11
N ARG A 97 -8.64 20.57 -10.82
CA ARG A 97 -9.13 19.67 -9.77
C ARG A 97 -10.55 19.21 -10.09
N SER A 98 -10.76 17.89 -10.11
CA SER A 98 -12.06 17.27 -10.37
C SER A 98 -12.79 16.84 -9.10
N GLY A 99 -12.08 16.67 -7.98
CA GLY A 99 -12.65 16.28 -6.70
C GLY A 99 -11.58 16.17 -5.63
N SER A 100 -12.03 16.05 -4.38
CA SER A 100 -11.17 15.81 -3.23
C SER A 100 -11.89 15.00 -2.14
N GLU A 101 -11.09 14.47 -1.21
CA GLU A 101 -11.54 13.83 0.02
C GLU A 101 -10.64 14.27 1.19
N ALA A 102 -11.22 14.37 2.38
CA ALA A 102 -10.47 14.53 3.62
C ALA A 102 -10.08 13.17 4.18
N ILE A 103 -8.80 12.98 4.48
CA ILE A 103 -8.26 11.75 5.06
C ILE A 103 -8.29 11.87 6.58
N GLY A 104 -9.40 11.40 7.17
CA GLY A 104 -9.59 11.38 8.62
C GLY A 104 -8.70 10.36 9.35
N PRO A 105 -8.63 10.41 10.70
CA PRO A 105 -7.75 9.56 11.50
C PRO A 105 -7.90 8.06 11.26
N ARG A 106 -9.14 7.57 11.07
CA ARG A 106 -9.41 6.17 10.74
C ARG A 106 -8.75 5.76 9.42
N LYS A 107 -8.97 6.53 8.34
CA LYS A 107 -8.38 6.24 7.03
C LYS A 107 -6.85 6.37 7.05
N LYS A 108 -6.29 7.36 7.78
CA LYS A 108 -4.84 7.47 7.97
C LYS A 108 -4.24 6.22 8.62
N ARG A 109 -4.91 5.67 9.65
CA ARG A 109 -4.49 4.42 10.31
C ARG A 109 -4.55 3.23 9.35
N GLU A 110 -5.66 3.07 8.65
CA GLU A 110 -5.84 1.99 7.66
C GLU A 110 -4.78 2.06 6.57
N GLU A 111 -4.54 3.24 5.99
CA GLU A 111 -3.52 3.44 4.96
C GLU A 111 -2.10 3.19 5.49
N ARG A 112 -1.77 3.62 6.72
CA ARG A 112 -0.49 3.28 7.38
C ARG A 112 -0.28 1.77 7.45
N ILE A 113 -1.31 1.01 7.85
CA ILE A 113 -1.23 -0.45 7.96
C ILE A 113 -1.12 -1.10 6.58
N TRP A 114 -2.00 -0.72 5.65
CA TRP A 114 -2.03 -1.25 4.29
C TRP A 114 -0.73 -1.00 3.53
N LEU A 115 -0.18 0.21 3.60
CA LEU A 115 1.03 0.56 2.89
C LEU A 115 2.27 0.02 3.62
N GLY A 116 2.35 0.20 4.94
CA GLY A 116 3.49 -0.24 5.74
C GLY A 116 3.76 -1.74 5.62
N LEU A 117 2.73 -2.59 5.68
CA LEU A 117 2.88 -4.04 5.52
C LEU A 117 3.34 -4.47 4.12
N ARG A 118 3.18 -3.62 3.11
CA ARG A 118 3.72 -3.83 1.75
C ARG A 118 5.14 -3.31 1.58
N THR A 119 5.78 -2.82 2.65
CA THR A 119 7.20 -2.43 2.66
C THR A 119 8.04 -3.43 3.43
N CYS A 120 9.35 -3.46 3.16
CA CYS A 120 10.29 -4.28 3.94
C CYS A 120 10.40 -3.84 5.41
N GLU A 121 10.00 -2.61 5.74
CA GLU A 121 10.05 -2.06 7.10
C GLU A 121 8.81 -2.40 7.92
N GLY A 122 7.74 -2.90 7.28
CA GLY A 122 6.49 -3.19 7.93
C GLY A 122 5.80 -1.93 8.48
N VAL A 123 4.96 -2.14 9.49
CA VAL A 123 4.20 -1.08 10.16
C VAL A 123 4.52 -1.03 11.65
N GLU A 124 4.76 0.17 12.18
CA GLU A 124 4.79 0.41 13.62
C GLU A 124 3.35 0.47 14.13
N LEU A 125 3.02 -0.38 15.11
CA LEU A 125 1.72 -0.41 15.77
C LEU A 125 1.73 0.53 16.99
N GLU A 126 0.67 1.30 17.14
CA GLU A 126 0.43 2.06 18.36
C GLU A 126 0.06 1.11 19.51
N ALA A 127 0.21 1.55 20.76
CA ALA A 127 0.05 0.69 21.93
C ALA A 127 -1.33 -0.03 21.98
N GLY A 128 -2.40 0.67 21.63
CA GLY A 128 -3.74 0.07 21.54
C GLY A 128 -3.87 -0.94 20.41
N GLU A 129 -3.25 -0.66 19.26
CA GLU A 129 -3.26 -1.57 18.10
C GLU A 129 -2.48 -2.85 18.38
N LEU A 130 -1.35 -2.71 19.06
CA LEU A 130 -0.54 -3.82 19.50
C LEU A 130 -1.32 -4.73 20.45
N ALA A 131 -2.00 -4.16 21.45
CA ALA A 131 -2.81 -4.91 22.41
C ALA A 131 -3.97 -5.65 21.73
N ALA A 132 -4.70 -4.98 20.84
CA ALA A 132 -5.78 -5.59 20.06
C ALA A 132 -5.27 -6.73 19.15
N MET A 133 -4.14 -6.52 18.46
CA MET A 133 -3.51 -7.53 17.61
C MET A 133 -3.05 -8.75 18.42
N GLN A 134 -2.42 -8.54 19.57
CA GLN A 134 -1.95 -9.61 20.46
C GLN A 134 -3.10 -10.43 21.07
N SER A 135 -4.27 -9.82 21.24
CA SER A 135 -5.47 -10.50 21.74
C SER A 135 -6.22 -11.29 20.65
N SER A 136 -5.84 -11.13 19.39
CA SER A 136 -6.49 -11.80 18.24
C SER A 136 -5.89 -13.17 17.97
N THR A 137 -6.72 -14.21 18.10
CA THR A 137 -6.35 -15.59 17.74
C THR A 137 -5.88 -15.71 16.29
N GLN A 138 -6.52 -15.00 15.36
CA GLN A 138 -6.17 -15.07 13.93
C GLN A 138 -4.78 -14.47 13.67
N MET A 139 -4.46 -13.33 14.29
CA MET A 139 -3.13 -12.73 14.21
C MET A 139 -2.07 -13.59 14.89
N GLY A 140 -2.41 -14.22 16.02
CA GLY A 140 -1.54 -15.21 16.69
C GLY A 140 -1.19 -16.40 15.79
N ILE A 141 -2.17 -16.94 15.05
CA ILE A 141 -1.92 -18.01 14.05
C ILE A 141 -0.98 -17.53 12.96
N LEU A 142 -1.20 -16.33 12.40
CA LEU A 142 -0.34 -15.78 11.35
C LEU A 142 1.10 -15.54 11.83
N LEU A 143 1.29 -15.05 13.06
CA LEU A 143 2.62 -14.93 13.68
C LEU A 143 3.29 -16.29 13.86
N SER A 144 2.56 -17.28 14.37
CA SER A 144 3.10 -18.64 14.58
C SER A 144 3.48 -19.35 13.28
N SER A 145 2.93 -18.93 12.14
CA SER A 145 3.28 -19.46 10.82
C SER A 145 4.69 -19.09 10.34
N GLY A 146 5.36 -18.13 11.02
CA GLY A 146 6.67 -17.61 10.63
C GLY A 146 6.65 -16.67 9.42
N ARG A 147 5.46 -16.33 8.89
CA ARG A 147 5.29 -15.40 7.77
C ARG A 147 5.33 -13.93 8.19
N LEU A 148 5.06 -13.67 9.47
CA LEU A 148 5.11 -12.36 10.11
C LEU A 148 6.08 -12.39 11.29
N THR A 149 6.69 -11.24 11.56
CA THR A 149 7.46 -11.00 12.78
C THR A 149 6.96 -9.75 13.46
N LEU A 150 6.86 -9.81 14.78
CA LEU A 150 6.64 -8.67 15.64
C LEU A 150 7.90 -8.45 16.46
N GLU A 151 8.62 -7.36 16.17
CA GLU A 151 9.79 -6.95 16.94
C GLU A 151 9.47 -5.63 17.63
N ARG A 152 9.41 -5.65 18.97
CA ARG A 152 8.89 -4.53 19.80
C ARG A 152 7.44 -4.21 19.42
N GLN A 153 7.21 -3.16 18.63
CA GLN A 153 5.89 -2.76 18.15
C GLN A 153 5.81 -2.76 16.62
N ARG A 154 6.85 -3.25 15.93
CA ARG A 154 6.92 -3.28 14.47
C ARG A 154 6.50 -4.64 13.95
N LEU A 155 5.38 -4.67 13.23
CA LEU A 155 4.89 -5.85 12.53
C LEU A 155 5.38 -5.81 11.08
N ARG A 156 6.13 -6.82 10.67
CA ARG A 156 6.63 -6.95 9.29
C ARG A 156 6.44 -8.35 8.73
N LEU A 157 6.28 -8.44 7.42
CA LEU A 157 6.38 -9.71 6.71
C LEU A 157 7.82 -10.21 6.71
N VAL A 158 7.98 -11.52 6.82
CA VAL A 158 9.30 -12.16 6.79
C VAL A 158 9.68 -12.45 5.34
N GLY A 159 10.84 -11.96 4.91
CA GLY A 159 11.43 -12.29 3.61
C GLY A 159 10.47 -12.04 2.44
N GLU A 160 10.04 -13.12 1.82
CA GLU A 160 9.38 -13.15 0.51
C GLU A 160 7.84 -13.10 0.57
N ASN A 161 7.26 -12.87 1.75
CA ASN A 161 5.83 -13.04 2.03
C ASN A 161 4.95 -11.86 1.57
N PHE A 162 5.41 -10.94 0.72
CA PHE A 162 4.58 -9.82 0.24
C PHE A 162 3.30 -10.25 -0.49
N ALA A 163 3.26 -11.47 -1.05
CA ALA A 163 2.06 -12.02 -1.68
C ALA A 163 0.85 -12.13 -0.72
N ILE A 164 1.09 -12.17 0.59
CA ILE A 164 0.01 -12.21 1.60
C ILE A 164 -0.19 -10.86 2.32
N ALA A 165 0.52 -9.80 1.92
CA ALA A 165 0.45 -8.50 2.60
C ALA A 165 -0.98 -7.98 2.72
N ASP A 166 -1.76 -8.17 1.65
CA ASP A 166 -3.11 -7.67 1.57
C ASP A 166 -4.06 -8.38 2.53
N ALA A 167 -3.97 -9.71 2.58
CA ALA A 167 -4.76 -10.53 3.49
C ALA A 167 -4.40 -10.24 4.96
N VAL A 168 -3.12 -10.01 5.27
CA VAL A 168 -2.67 -9.65 6.61
C VAL A 168 -3.18 -8.25 7.00
N ALA A 169 -3.07 -7.26 6.11
CA ALA A 169 -3.54 -5.92 6.37
C ALA A 169 -5.06 -5.88 6.61
N ALA A 170 -5.84 -6.58 5.77
CA ALA A 170 -7.28 -6.72 5.96
C ALA A 170 -7.62 -7.35 7.32
N THR A 171 -6.98 -8.48 7.65
CA THR A 171 -7.18 -9.18 8.94
C THR A 171 -6.86 -8.28 10.14
N LEU A 172 -5.76 -7.54 10.07
CA LEU A 172 -5.35 -6.63 11.15
C LEU A 172 -6.35 -5.49 11.29
N ILE A 173 -6.75 -4.84 10.20
CA ILE A 173 -7.72 -3.74 10.23
C ILE A 173 -9.06 -4.21 10.81
N GLU A 174 -9.58 -5.35 10.37
CA GLU A 174 -10.80 -5.93 10.93
C GLU A 174 -10.68 -6.22 12.42
N THR A 175 -9.51 -6.71 12.86
CA THR A 175 -9.23 -6.93 14.29
C THR A 175 -9.31 -5.62 15.08
N LEU A 176 -8.70 -4.55 14.57
CA LEU A 176 -8.69 -3.25 15.24
C LEU A 176 -10.09 -2.61 15.28
N GLU A 177 -10.91 -2.81 14.25
CA GLU A 177 -12.28 -2.29 14.22
C GLU A 177 -13.20 -2.99 15.23
N ARG A 178 -13.03 -4.30 15.42
CA ARG A 178 -13.79 -5.06 16.43
C ARG A 178 -13.44 -4.64 17.85
N ASP A 179 -12.16 -4.40 18.12
CA ASP A 179 -11.71 -3.96 19.45
C ASP A 179 -12.29 -2.60 19.83
N VAL A 180 -12.30 -1.65 18.89
CA VAL A 180 -12.94 -0.33 19.09
C VAL A 180 -14.45 -0.46 19.34
N ALA A 181 -15.12 -1.37 18.64
CA ALA A 181 -16.55 -1.63 18.85
C ALA A 181 -16.86 -2.20 20.25
N VAL A 182 -15.97 -3.07 20.77
CA VAL A 182 -16.11 -3.65 22.11
C VAL A 182 -15.80 -2.62 23.20
N ALA A 183 -14.76 -1.81 23.02
CA ALA A 183 -14.38 -0.76 23.98
C ALA A 183 -15.37 0.42 24.04
N GLY A 184 -16.18 0.62 22.98
CA GLY A 184 -17.19 1.68 22.88
C GLY A 184 -18.60 1.29 23.37
N CYS A 185 -18.80 0.06 23.86
CA CYS A 185 -20.09 -0.38 24.42
C CYS A 185 -20.16 -0.03 25.92
N PRO A 186 -21.08 0.86 26.36
CA PRO A 186 -21.22 1.24 27.76
C PRO A 186 -21.74 0.11 28.65
#